data_AF-A0A7J8AN24-F1
#
_entry.id   AF-A0A7J8AN24-F1
#
_cell.length_a   1.000
_cell.length_b   1.000
_cell.length_c   1.000
_cell.angle_alpha   90.00
_cell.angle_beta   90.00
_cell.angle_gamma   90.00
#
_symmetry.space_group_name_H-M   'P 1'
#
loop_
_entity.id
_entity.type
_entity.pdbx_description
1 polymer ?
#
loop_
_entity_poly.entity_id
_entity_poly.type
_entity_poly.pdbx_seq_one_letter_code
_entity_poly.pdbx_strand_id
1 'polypeptide(L)'
;MQSSSCEPQILEQKPETLPEQTRTEVQMEDWSKAQSFMEHETTGRNKNTQPDKQLTENSKGSKHQKCNELVNEATCEDTQLPEQKSRNFPHPGGEASHCTYEKSNSMEHTNNDLHYECMIPCQVTSELNKDKTIAFLQTELDILRASHKKLQEKLSKEDKEQRELKLKLELYEKATEAQIAEKTAALVEEVYFAQRERDEAIMSRLQIANEERDEAIARANHMEMSLKLLENINPEENDMTLQELLNRINNADTGMAIEKNGAIIVDRIYKTKACEKRITAEEMNAVIEERDAALSQCKRLEQELHRLKEQNQTSANNMRHLTAENNQERALKAKLLAMQQARETAVQQYKKLEEEIQTLRVYYSLHKSLSQEENLKDQFNHTLTTYEEALKNRENIVSITQQQNEELAAQLQHALADRVNLESELRLAVEASRAADDKVQKLERLVDVLRKKVGAGPVRTVI
;
A
#
# COMPACT_ATOMS: atom_id res chain seq x y z
N MET A 1 7.95 -60.69 -17.50
CA MET A 1 8.38 -59.69 -16.49
C MET A 1 7.54 -58.45 -16.76
N GLN A 2 6.41 -58.30 -16.08
CA GLN A 2 6.30 -57.58 -14.80
C GLN A 2 6.78 -56.13 -14.91
N SER A 3 5.82 -55.22 -15.08
CA SER A 3 5.96 -53.79 -14.83
C SER A 3 4.73 -53.40 -14.02
N SER A 4 4.94 -53.02 -12.74
CA SER A 4 3.85 -52.83 -11.78
C SER A 4 3.09 -51.55 -12.06
N SER A 5 1.75 -51.60 -11.98
CA SER A 5 0.97 -50.40 -11.67
C SER A 5 1.28 -49.98 -10.23
N CYS A 6 1.28 -48.68 -9.96
CA CYS A 6 1.51 -48.14 -8.62
C CYS A 6 0.63 -46.90 -8.44
N GLU A 7 -0.56 -47.11 -7.86
CA GLU A 7 -1.42 -46.02 -7.39
C GLU A 7 -0.93 -45.54 -6.02
N PRO A 8 -0.74 -44.22 -5.81
CA PRO A 8 -0.53 -43.69 -4.47
C PRO A 8 -1.87 -43.59 -3.73
N GLN A 9 -2.10 -44.46 -2.75
CA GLN A 9 -3.19 -44.33 -1.81
C GLN A 9 -3.01 -43.05 -0.98
N ILE A 10 -3.99 -42.14 -1.05
CA ILE A 10 -4.04 -40.97 -0.17
C ILE A 10 -4.46 -41.45 1.22
N LEU A 11 -3.54 -41.36 2.19
CA LEU A 11 -3.79 -41.74 3.57
C LEU A 11 -4.59 -40.63 4.26
N GLU A 12 -5.89 -40.85 4.44
CA GLU A 12 -6.79 -39.93 5.13
C GLU A 12 -6.44 -39.88 6.63
N GLN A 13 -5.67 -38.88 7.06
CA GLN A 13 -5.36 -38.66 8.47
C GLN A 13 -6.57 -38.04 9.19
N LYS A 14 -7.24 -38.86 10.02
CA LYS A 14 -8.16 -38.35 11.04
C LYS A 14 -7.40 -37.49 12.06
N PRO A 15 -7.93 -36.34 12.48
CA PRO A 15 -7.38 -35.62 13.62
C PRO A 15 -7.63 -36.41 14.91
N GLU A 16 -6.58 -36.63 15.68
CA GLU A 16 -6.59 -37.38 16.94
C GLU A 16 -7.08 -36.47 18.08
N THR A 17 -8.19 -36.85 18.71
CA THR A 17 -8.79 -36.11 19.83
C THR A 17 -8.02 -36.35 21.14
N LEU A 18 -7.52 -35.27 21.75
CA LEU A 18 -7.06 -35.25 23.15
C LEU A 18 -7.83 -34.19 23.96
N PRO A 19 -7.97 -34.35 25.29
CA PRO A 19 -9.20 -33.98 25.99
C PRO A 19 -9.23 -32.56 26.60
N GLU A 20 -10.44 -32.02 26.70
CA GLU A 20 -10.76 -30.83 27.49
C GLU A 20 -10.57 -31.08 28.99
N GLN A 21 -9.77 -30.27 29.67
CA GLN A 21 -9.85 -30.07 31.13
C GLN A 21 -9.49 -28.64 31.55
N THR A 22 -10.43 -27.70 31.42
CA THR A 22 -10.80 -26.73 32.49
C THR A 22 -12.03 -25.92 32.09
N ARG A 23 -13.21 -26.43 32.47
CA ARG A 23 -14.46 -25.67 32.48
C ARG A 23 -14.52 -24.84 33.77
N THR A 24 -14.40 -23.53 33.65
CA THR A 24 -14.87 -22.58 34.66
C THR A 24 -15.82 -21.61 33.99
N GLU A 25 -17.11 -21.81 34.20
CA GLU A 25 -18.15 -20.90 33.69
C GLU A 25 -18.11 -19.59 34.47
N VAL A 26 -17.90 -18.48 33.76
CA VAL A 26 -18.34 -17.15 34.18
C VAL A 26 -19.13 -16.57 33.02
N GLN A 27 -20.42 -16.35 33.24
CA GLN A 27 -21.32 -15.76 32.25
C GLN A 27 -20.92 -14.30 31.96
N MET A 28 -21.10 -13.87 30.72
CA MET A 28 -20.78 -12.52 30.26
C MET A 28 -22.09 -11.79 29.93
N GLU A 29 -22.81 -11.34 30.96
CA GLU A 29 -23.98 -10.49 30.78
C GLU A 29 -23.61 -9.05 30.33
N ASP A 30 -23.92 -8.78 29.06
CA ASP A 30 -24.46 -7.54 28.48
C ASP A 30 -24.10 -6.18 29.12
N TRP A 31 -23.12 -5.49 28.53
CA TRP A 31 -22.71 -4.12 28.90
C TRP A 31 -23.21 -3.02 27.93
N SER A 32 -24.31 -3.26 27.20
CA SER A 32 -24.81 -2.37 26.14
C SER A 32 -25.64 -1.16 26.63
N LYS A 33 -25.52 -0.74 27.91
CA LYS A 33 -26.33 0.36 28.51
C LYS A 33 -25.52 1.29 29.42
N ALA A 34 -24.59 2.04 28.84
CA ALA A 34 -23.93 3.17 29.53
C ALA A 34 -23.62 4.37 28.61
N GLN A 35 -24.29 4.49 27.45
CA GLN A 35 -23.97 5.50 26.43
C GLN A 35 -25.20 6.31 26.01
N SER A 36 -25.77 7.08 26.95
CA SER A 36 -26.83 8.05 26.64
C SER A 36 -27.00 9.13 27.74
N PHE A 37 -25.97 9.94 27.99
CA PHE A 37 -26.13 11.26 28.60
C PHE A 37 -25.03 12.23 28.11
N MET A 38 -25.42 13.49 27.91
CA MET A 38 -24.60 14.63 27.45
C MET A 38 -24.24 14.70 25.95
N GLU A 39 -25.25 14.94 25.11
CA GLU A 39 -25.07 15.79 23.92
C GLU A 39 -25.21 17.28 24.29
N HIS A 40 -24.65 18.14 23.44
CA HIS A 40 -24.72 19.61 23.41
C HIS A 40 -23.92 20.40 24.48
N GLU A 41 -22.85 21.08 24.04
CA GLU A 41 -22.95 22.54 23.75
C GLU A 41 -21.76 23.10 22.95
N THR A 42 -21.96 24.28 22.35
CA THR A 42 -20.97 25.16 21.66
C THR A 42 -20.38 24.74 20.30
N THR A 43 -21.12 25.04 19.23
CA THR A 43 -20.50 25.49 17.96
C THR A 43 -20.20 26.98 18.04
N GLY A 44 -18.99 27.44 17.72
CA GLY A 44 -18.77 28.87 17.57
C GLY A 44 -17.34 29.40 17.44
N ARG A 45 -16.85 29.49 16.20
CA ARG A 45 -15.99 30.59 15.70
C ARG A 45 -14.61 30.78 16.37
N ASN A 46 -13.53 30.56 15.61
CA ASN A 46 -12.36 31.43 15.68
C ASN A 46 -11.64 31.57 14.33
N LYS A 47 -11.03 32.73 14.10
CA LYS A 47 -10.37 33.10 12.84
C LYS A 47 -8.86 32.96 12.99
N ASN A 48 -8.18 32.43 11.98
CA ASN A 48 -6.72 32.52 11.90
C ASN A 48 -6.29 33.99 11.77
N THR A 49 -5.30 34.39 12.55
CA THR A 49 -4.50 35.60 12.29
C THR A 49 -3.05 35.30 12.66
N GLN A 50 -2.19 35.44 11.65
CA GLN A 50 -0.74 35.28 11.71
C GLN A 50 -0.11 36.37 12.59
N PRO A 51 1.07 36.11 13.17
CA PRO A 51 2.05 37.17 13.34
C PRO A 51 3.40 36.83 12.73
N ASP A 52 3.96 37.81 12.04
CA ASP A 52 5.38 37.93 11.71
C ASP A 52 5.79 39.36 12.08
N LYS A 53 6.85 39.53 12.89
CA LYS A 53 7.85 40.60 12.79
C LYS A 53 8.86 40.62 13.94
N GLN A 54 10.10 40.91 13.54
CA GLN A 54 11.27 41.27 14.34
C GLN A 54 11.06 42.56 15.16
N LEU A 55 11.82 42.76 16.25
CA LEU A 55 12.97 43.70 16.29
C LEU A 55 13.66 43.74 17.69
N THR A 56 15.00 43.75 17.69
CA THR A 56 15.99 44.47 18.55
C THR A 56 15.73 44.75 20.06
N GLU A 57 16.71 44.86 20.97
CA GLU A 57 18.17 44.59 21.06
C GLU A 57 18.63 45.02 22.50
N ASN A 58 19.89 44.76 22.91
CA ASN A 58 20.62 45.33 24.08
C ASN A 58 20.34 44.69 25.49
N SER A 59 21.31 44.46 26.40
CA SER A 59 22.79 44.60 26.37
C SER A 59 23.53 43.86 27.53
N LYS A 60 24.79 43.46 27.28
CA LYS A 60 25.98 43.35 28.19
C LYS A 60 26.14 42.27 29.29
N GLY A 61 27.28 41.55 29.20
CA GLY A 61 28.03 40.86 30.28
C GLY A 61 28.36 39.39 29.95
N SER A 62 29.45 39.00 29.28
CA SER A 62 30.88 39.03 29.68
C SER A 62 31.15 38.25 30.99
N LYS A 63 31.98 37.19 31.09
CA LYS A 63 33.19 36.78 30.32
C LYS A 63 33.34 35.25 30.16
N HIS A 64 34.32 34.84 29.34
CA HIS A 64 34.79 33.46 29.12
C HIS A 64 35.21 32.69 30.40
N GLN A 65 35.19 31.36 30.36
CA GLN A 65 36.44 30.57 30.27
C GLN A 65 36.21 29.19 29.61
N LYS A 66 37.28 28.63 29.01
CA LYS A 66 37.31 27.43 28.18
C LYS A 66 38.03 26.30 28.92
N CYS A 67 37.52 25.06 28.83
CA CYS A 67 38.28 23.84 29.06
C CYS A 67 38.02 22.86 27.91
N ASN A 68 39.09 22.27 27.37
CA ASN A 68 39.05 21.23 26.33
C ASN A 68 39.17 19.84 26.96
N GLU A 69 38.64 18.85 26.24
CA GLU A 69 39.13 17.46 26.11
C GLU A 69 39.39 16.62 27.38
N LEU A 70 38.78 15.43 27.41
CA LEU A 70 39.53 14.17 27.24
C LEU A 70 38.58 13.03 26.89
N VAL A 71 38.77 12.44 25.71
CA VAL A 71 38.19 11.14 25.34
C VAL A 71 39.17 10.06 25.79
N ASN A 72 38.68 9.05 26.51
CA ASN A 72 39.39 7.79 26.68
C ASN A 72 38.51 6.66 26.14
N GLU A 73 39.00 6.06 25.07
CA GLU A 73 38.48 4.88 24.42
C GLU A 73 38.84 3.64 25.26
N ALA A 74 37.85 2.82 25.62
CA ALA A 74 38.06 1.58 26.37
C ALA A 74 37.73 0.38 25.49
N THR A 75 38.76 -0.24 24.95
CA THR A 75 38.67 -1.49 24.16
C THR A 75 38.11 -2.62 25.02
N CYS A 76 37.19 -3.39 24.46
CA CYS A 76 36.63 -4.58 25.07
C CYS A 76 37.42 -5.83 24.63
N GLU A 77 37.86 -6.65 25.57
CA GLU A 77 38.17 -8.06 25.32
C GLU A 77 37.58 -8.97 26.41
N ASP A 78 37.07 -10.10 25.93
CA ASP A 78 36.54 -11.31 26.56
C ASP A 78 36.62 -11.51 28.09
N THR A 79 35.50 -11.95 28.65
CA THR A 79 35.50 -13.25 29.35
C THR A 79 34.15 -13.96 29.15
N GLN A 80 34.18 -15.13 28.50
CA GLN A 80 33.04 -16.05 28.43
C GLN A 80 32.78 -16.73 29.77
N LEU A 81 31.52 -17.09 30.03
CA LEU A 81 31.09 -17.94 31.14
C LEU A 81 31.82 -19.31 31.11
N PRO A 82 31.96 -20.00 32.26
CA PRO A 82 31.01 -21.11 32.44
C PRO A 82 30.57 -21.43 33.88
N GLU A 83 29.34 -21.98 33.93
CA GLU A 83 28.84 -23.05 34.80
C GLU A 83 28.69 -22.90 36.33
N GLN A 84 27.49 -23.29 36.76
CA GLN A 84 27.09 -23.54 38.13
C GLN A 84 27.86 -24.71 38.76
N LYS A 85 28.27 -24.57 40.02
CA LYS A 85 28.17 -25.69 40.97
C LYS A 85 27.98 -25.26 42.42
N SER A 86 26.85 -25.73 42.96
CA SER A 86 26.36 -25.71 44.34
C SER A 86 27.40 -25.51 45.47
N ARG A 87 27.11 -24.58 46.39
CA ARG A 87 27.42 -24.77 47.81
C ARG A 87 26.46 -24.02 48.75
N ASN A 88 25.46 -24.76 49.24
CA ASN A 88 24.76 -24.66 50.54
C ASN A 88 24.60 -23.28 51.22
N PHE A 89 23.35 -22.82 51.35
CA PHE A 89 22.93 -21.89 52.40
C PHE A 89 23.00 -22.54 53.79
N PRO A 90 23.26 -21.75 54.83
CA PRO A 90 22.65 -21.94 56.15
C PRO A 90 21.69 -20.79 56.48
N HIS A 91 20.46 -21.12 56.84
CA HIS A 91 19.64 -20.26 57.70
C HIS A 91 20.28 -20.16 59.10
N PRO A 92 19.95 -19.11 59.86
CA PRO A 92 19.80 -19.21 61.30
C PRO A 92 18.39 -18.75 61.74
N GLY A 93 17.45 -19.69 61.74
CA GLY A 93 16.37 -19.69 62.74
C GLY A 93 16.91 -20.33 64.02
N GLY A 94 16.65 -19.73 65.18
CA GLY A 94 17.31 -20.13 66.42
C GLY A 94 16.62 -21.28 67.16
N GLU A 95 17.35 -21.91 68.08
CA GLU A 95 16.75 -22.57 69.25
C GLU A 95 17.75 -22.54 70.43
N ALA A 96 17.23 -22.71 71.64
CA ALA A 96 17.96 -22.43 72.89
C ALA A 96 18.76 -23.63 73.42
N SER A 97 19.85 -23.39 74.16
CA SER A 97 19.99 -23.84 75.57
C SER A 97 21.34 -23.52 76.24
N HIS A 98 21.22 -23.13 77.52
CA HIS A 98 22.17 -23.12 78.65
C HIS A 98 23.43 -24.02 78.58
N CYS A 99 24.57 -23.64 79.18
CA CYS A 99 24.74 -23.72 80.65
C CYS A 99 25.96 -22.95 81.25
N THR A 100 25.72 -22.26 82.38
CA THR A 100 26.49 -22.19 83.67
C THR A 100 28.01 -21.94 83.69
N TYR A 101 28.58 -21.13 84.60
CA TYR A 101 28.57 -21.36 86.07
C TYR A 101 29.23 -20.21 86.91
N GLU A 102 28.63 -19.90 88.08
CA GLU A 102 29.09 -19.22 89.34
C GLU A 102 29.99 -17.95 89.40
N LYS A 103 29.50 -16.88 90.08
CA LYS A 103 29.76 -16.37 91.47
C LYS A 103 31.08 -15.57 91.64
N SER A 104 31.18 -14.49 92.41
CA SER A 104 30.35 -13.94 93.53
C SER A 104 30.22 -12.38 93.40
N ASN A 105 29.64 -11.56 94.29
CA ASN A 105 29.08 -11.74 95.65
C ASN A 105 28.04 -10.65 96.02
N SER A 106 27.55 -10.67 97.27
CA SER A 106 26.97 -9.60 98.14
C SER A 106 26.98 -8.13 97.65
N MET A 107 25.98 -7.30 97.97
CA MET A 107 25.49 -7.10 99.35
C MET A 107 24.03 -6.64 99.44
N GLU A 108 23.37 -7.01 100.54
CA GLU A 108 22.00 -6.62 100.88
C GLU A 108 21.91 -5.14 101.25
N HIS A 109 20.88 -4.44 100.78
CA HIS A 109 20.39 -3.23 101.46
C HIS A 109 19.24 -3.60 102.39
N THR A 110 19.63 -4.16 103.54
CA THR A 110 18.77 -4.37 104.70
C THR A 110 18.12 -3.07 105.12
N ASN A 111 16.82 -3.10 105.38
CA ASN A 111 16.13 -2.06 106.13
C ASN A 111 16.65 -2.09 107.58
N ASN A 112 17.70 -1.31 107.87
CA ASN A 112 18.12 -1.06 109.24
C ASN A 112 17.21 0.02 109.83
N ASP A 113 16.11 -0.45 110.43
CA ASP A 113 15.30 0.34 111.34
C ASP A 113 16.15 0.79 112.54
N LEU A 114 15.91 2.02 113.02
CA LEU A 114 16.78 2.76 113.91
C LEU A 114 16.58 2.38 115.38
N HIS A 115 16.97 1.16 115.77
CA HIS A 115 17.16 0.80 117.18
C HIS A 115 18.54 1.26 117.71
N TYR A 116 18.76 2.59 117.74
CA TYR A 116 19.79 3.18 118.59
C TYR A 116 19.20 3.45 119.98
N GLU A 117 19.09 2.39 120.78
CA GLU A 117 18.58 2.48 122.15
C GLU A 117 19.63 3.19 123.04
N CYS A 118 19.39 4.48 123.26
CA CYS A 118 20.26 5.33 124.07
C CYS A 118 20.18 4.93 125.55
N MET A 119 21.21 4.22 126.03
CA MET A 119 21.41 3.94 127.45
C MET A 119 22.79 4.41 127.93
N ILE A 120 22.84 5.67 128.31
CA ILE A 120 23.83 6.27 129.22
C ILE A 120 23.07 6.46 130.55
N PRO A 121 23.56 5.94 131.71
CA PRO A 121 24.56 6.72 132.44
C PRO A 121 25.58 5.99 133.34
N CYS A 122 26.81 6.52 133.29
CA CYS A 122 27.77 6.66 134.41
C CYS A 122 28.51 5.39 134.91
N GLN A 123 29.76 5.47 135.42
CA GLN A 123 30.37 6.59 136.16
C GLN A 123 31.93 6.54 136.17
N VAL A 124 32.59 7.71 136.35
CA VAL A 124 34.02 7.95 136.74
C VAL A 124 35.11 7.32 135.84
N THR A 125 35.83 8.11 135.02
CA THR A 125 37.02 8.84 135.49
C THR A 125 37.46 9.97 134.55
N SER A 126 37.66 11.17 135.12
CA SER A 126 38.61 12.23 134.75
C SER A 126 38.78 12.66 133.27
N GLU A 127 38.07 13.74 132.91
CA GLU A 127 38.35 14.87 131.99
C GLU A 127 39.47 14.86 130.90
N LEU A 128 40.58 14.12 131.02
CA LEU A 128 41.83 14.36 130.28
C LEU A 128 41.86 13.84 128.81
N ASN A 129 40.80 13.16 128.34
CA ASN A 129 40.74 12.59 126.99
C ASN A 129 39.80 13.33 126.01
N LYS A 130 38.96 14.27 126.47
CA LYS A 130 37.94 14.92 125.64
C LYS A 130 38.54 15.62 124.42
N ASP A 131 39.59 16.43 124.61
CA ASP A 131 40.21 17.21 123.51
C ASP A 131 40.91 16.33 122.48
N LYS A 132 41.46 15.17 122.88
CA LYS A 132 42.05 14.20 121.96
C LYS A 132 40.98 13.52 121.10
N THR A 133 39.85 13.16 121.70
CA THR A 133 38.69 12.62 120.97
C THR A 133 38.10 13.67 120.01
N ILE A 134 37.98 14.93 120.44
CA ILE A 134 37.52 16.04 119.60
C ILE A 134 38.47 16.24 118.41
N ALA A 135 39.78 16.33 118.64
CA ALA A 135 40.77 16.49 117.57
C ALA A 135 40.75 15.33 116.56
N PHE A 136 40.61 14.09 117.03
CA PHE A 136 40.48 12.90 116.18
C PHE A 136 39.23 12.99 115.28
N LEU A 137 38.06 13.31 115.88
CA LEU A 137 36.80 13.50 115.14
C LEU A 137 36.88 14.67 114.15
N GLN A 138 37.61 15.75 114.49
CA GLN A 138 37.89 16.85 113.57
C GLN A 138 38.67 16.35 112.34
N THR A 139 39.75 15.59 112.55
CA THR A 139 40.57 15.06 111.44
C THR A 139 39.80 14.04 110.59
N GLU A 140 38.95 13.22 111.21
CA GLU A 140 38.09 12.27 110.50
C GLU A 140 37.02 13.00 109.66
N LEU A 141 36.41 14.07 110.20
CA LEU A 141 35.48 14.94 109.47
C LEU A 141 36.16 15.68 108.30
N ASP A 142 37.43 16.07 108.44
CA ASP A 142 38.20 16.71 107.37
C ASP A 142 38.58 15.72 106.26
N ILE A 143 38.96 14.49 106.63
CA ILE A 143 39.16 13.38 105.68
C ILE A 143 37.84 13.08 104.94
N LEU A 144 36.71 13.06 105.65
CA LEU A 144 35.39 12.79 105.07
C LEU A 144 34.91 13.92 104.14
N ARG A 145 35.18 15.19 104.49
CA ARG A 145 34.91 16.34 103.61
C ARG A 145 35.79 16.32 102.36
N ALA A 146 37.07 15.96 102.49
CA ALA A 146 37.97 15.81 101.35
C ALA A 146 37.55 14.65 100.42
N SER A 147 37.13 13.51 100.98
CA SER A 147 36.65 12.37 100.20
C SER A 147 35.32 12.67 99.50
N HIS A 148 34.37 13.33 100.18
CA HIS A 148 33.11 13.78 99.59
C HIS A 148 33.35 14.75 98.43
N LYS A 149 34.21 15.77 98.60
CA LYS A 149 34.56 16.71 97.52
C LYS A 149 35.15 15.98 96.31
N LYS A 150 36.07 15.03 96.54
CA LYS A 150 36.69 14.21 95.48
C LYS A 150 35.68 13.29 94.77
N LEU A 151 34.68 12.77 95.49
CA LEU A 151 33.57 12.01 94.92
C LEU A 151 32.64 12.90 94.09
N GLN A 152 32.33 14.11 94.54
CA GLN A 152 31.51 15.08 93.82
C GLN A 152 32.19 15.57 92.52
N GLU A 153 33.51 15.79 92.55
CA GLU A 153 34.31 16.10 91.36
C GLU A 153 34.32 14.94 90.35
N LYS A 154 34.48 13.69 90.84
CA LYS A 154 34.35 12.49 89.99
C LYS A 154 32.96 12.37 89.38
N LEU A 155 31.90 12.54 90.17
CA LEU A 155 30.51 12.46 89.71
C LEU A 155 30.24 13.51 88.63
N SER A 156 30.69 14.76 88.83
CA SER A 156 30.55 15.83 87.82
C SER A 156 31.37 15.58 86.55
N LYS A 157 32.49 14.86 86.65
CA LYS A 157 33.27 14.44 85.48
C LYS A 157 32.54 13.33 84.70
N GLU A 158 32.13 12.26 85.38
CA GLU A 158 31.41 11.12 84.79
C GLU A 158 30.11 11.59 84.11
N ASP A 159 29.35 12.46 84.76
CA ASP A 159 28.10 13.07 84.26
C ASP A 159 28.34 13.98 83.02
N LYS A 160 29.56 14.51 82.81
CA LYS A 160 29.93 15.18 81.57
C LYS A 160 30.29 14.17 80.47
N GLU A 161 31.10 13.17 80.78
CA GLU A 161 31.50 12.11 79.84
C GLU A 161 30.28 11.30 79.36
N GLN A 162 29.31 11.03 80.23
CA GLN A 162 28.03 10.39 79.89
C GLN A 162 27.19 11.25 78.93
N ARG A 163 27.11 12.57 79.15
CA ARG A 163 26.41 13.47 78.20
C ARG A 163 27.10 13.55 76.85
N GLU A 164 28.44 13.58 76.83
CA GLU A 164 29.22 13.59 75.60
C GLU A 164 29.04 12.28 74.80
N LEU A 165 29.08 11.13 75.48
CA LEU A 165 28.81 9.82 74.87
C LEU A 165 27.38 9.72 74.34
N LYS A 166 26.38 10.20 75.10
CA LYS A 166 24.99 10.23 74.64
C LYS A 166 24.82 11.06 73.37
N LEU A 167 25.44 12.25 73.31
CA LEU A 167 25.35 13.13 72.14
C LEU A 167 26.09 12.54 70.92
N LYS A 168 27.21 11.83 71.13
CA LYS A 168 27.89 11.08 70.05
C LYS A 168 27.03 9.93 69.51
N LEU A 169 26.32 9.21 70.37
CA LEU A 169 25.38 8.15 69.97
C LEU A 169 24.23 8.73 69.15
N GLU A 170 23.58 9.78 69.62
CA GLU A 170 22.47 10.45 68.94
C GLU A 170 22.88 11.01 67.57
N LEU A 171 24.10 11.56 67.43
CA LEU A 171 24.64 11.97 66.14
C LEU A 171 24.89 10.80 65.18
N TYR A 172 25.34 9.65 65.69
CA TYR A 172 25.55 8.44 64.87
C TYR A 172 24.22 7.83 64.41
N GLU A 173 23.24 7.75 65.31
CA GLU A 173 21.86 7.35 64.98
C GLU A 173 21.26 8.28 63.91
N LYS A 174 21.37 9.60 64.06
CA LYS A 174 20.87 10.55 63.04
C LYS A 174 21.60 10.46 61.70
N ALA A 175 22.91 10.24 61.70
CA ALA A 175 23.68 10.05 60.47
C ALA A 175 23.27 8.76 59.72
N THR A 176 23.06 7.67 60.46
CA THR A 176 22.62 6.39 59.86
C THR A 176 21.16 6.43 59.41
N GLU A 177 20.26 7.07 60.16
CA GLU A 177 18.87 7.32 59.76
C GLU A 177 18.80 8.15 58.46
N ALA A 178 19.60 9.22 58.35
CA ALA A 178 19.69 10.03 57.14
C ALA A 178 20.21 9.23 55.93
N GLN A 179 21.24 8.39 56.12
CA GLN A 179 21.78 7.54 55.05
C GLN A 179 20.75 6.48 54.59
N ILE A 180 19.94 5.94 55.50
CA ILE A 180 18.85 5.03 55.16
C ILE A 180 17.78 5.78 54.36
N ALA A 181 17.35 6.96 54.82
CA ALA A 181 16.35 7.77 54.13
C ALA A 181 16.78 8.17 52.71
N GLU A 182 18.06 8.55 52.52
CA GLU A 182 18.65 8.85 51.21
C GLU A 182 18.57 7.64 50.27
N LYS A 183 19.02 6.46 50.72
CA LYS A 183 18.96 5.22 49.93
C LYS A 183 17.52 4.80 49.61
N THR A 184 16.60 4.96 50.56
CA THR A 184 15.17 4.67 50.34
C THR A 184 14.55 5.65 49.34
N ALA A 185 14.89 6.95 49.40
CA ALA A 185 14.40 7.94 48.43
C ALA A 185 14.90 7.64 47.01
N ALA A 186 16.19 7.33 46.84
CA ALA A 186 16.76 6.94 45.55
C ALA A 186 16.09 5.68 44.96
N LEU A 187 15.88 4.65 45.78
CA LEU A 187 15.18 3.43 45.36
C LEU A 187 13.72 3.69 44.95
N VAL A 188 13.01 4.58 45.66
CA VAL A 188 11.64 4.97 45.31
C VAL A 188 11.62 5.72 43.98
N GLU A 189 12.57 6.62 43.73
CA GLU A 189 12.69 7.33 42.45
C GLU A 189 13.01 6.38 41.28
N GLU A 190 13.91 5.42 41.47
CA GLU A 190 14.22 4.36 40.50
C GLU A 190 12.99 3.49 40.18
N VAL A 191 12.19 3.12 41.19
CA VAL A 191 10.93 2.40 40.99
C VAL A 191 9.93 3.23 40.20
N TYR A 192 9.78 4.53 40.48
CA TYR A 192 8.90 5.42 39.70
C TYR A 192 9.38 5.61 38.26
N PHE A 193 10.70 5.63 38.03
CA PHE A 193 11.28 5.73 36.70
C PHE A 193 11.02 4.44 35.88
N ALA A 194 11.36 3.28 36.46
CA ALA A 194 11.10 1.97 35.83
C ALA A 194 9.61 1.69 35.62
N GLN A 195 8.73 2.21 36.48
CA GLN A 195 7.28 2.20 36.30
C GLN A 195 6.88 2.97 35.03
N ARG A 196 7.39 4.19 34.86
CA ARG A 196 7.11 5.04 33.69
C ARG A 196 7.61 4.42 32.39
N GLU A 197 8.84 3.92 32.36
CA GLU A 197 9.39 3.24 31.17
C GLU A 197 8.57 2.02 30.78
N ARG A 198 8.10 1.24 31.76
CA ARG A 198 7.23 0.08 31.50
C ARG A 198 5.89 0.52 30.91
N ASP A 199 5.27 1.55 31.48
CA ASP A 199 3.97 2.04 31.05
C ASP A 199 4.07 2.66 29.63
N GLU A 200 5.16 3.38 29.32
CA GLU A 200 5.48 3.88 27.97
C GLU A 200 5.74 2.75 26.96
N ALA A 201 6.47 1.71 27.34
CA ALA A 201 6.70 0.53 26.51
C ALA A 201 5.41 -0.27 26.25
N ILE A 202 4.51 -0.37 27.24
CA ILE A 202 3.19 -0.98 27.10
C ILE A 202 2.31 -0.16 26.14
N MET A 203 2.25 1.16 26.30
CA MET A 203 1.50 2.04 25.41
C MET A 203 2.02 1.98 23.97
N SER A 204 3.33 2.00 23.78
CA SER A 204 3.97 1.86 22.45
C SER A 204 3.65 0.53 21.79
N ARG A 205 3.69 -0.58 22.55
CA ARG A 205 3.34 -1.91 22.05
C ARG A 205 1.85 -2.04 21.72
N LEU A 206 0.98 -1.42 22.52
CA LEU A 206 -0.47 -1.39 22.26
C LEU A 206 -0.80 -0.54 21.02
N GLN A 207 -0.07 0.55 20.79
CA GLN A 207 -0.21 1.36 19.58
C GLN A 207 0.16 0.53 18.33
N ILE A 208 1.33 -0.11 18.31
CA ILE A 208 1.77 -0.96 17.20
C ILE A 208 0.75 -2.09 16.93
N ALA A 209 0.27 -2.78 17.98
CA ALA A 209 -0.73 -3.83 17.82
C ALA A 209 -2.08 -3.32 17.25
N ASN A 210 -2.43 -2.04 17.50
CA ASN A 210 -3.60 -1.42 16.88
C ASN A 210 -3.33 -1.03 15.42
N GLU A 211 -2.16 -0.48 15.11
CA GLU A 211 -1.74 -0.17 13.74
C GLU A 211 -1.70 -1.43 12.87
N GLU A 212 -1.12 -2.54 13.37
CA GLU A 212 -1.11 -3.85 12.72
C GLU A 212 -2.54 -4.40 12.49
N ARG A 213 -3.42 -4.25 13.48
CA ARG A 213 -4.83 -4.67 13.41
C ARG A 213 -5.60 -3.85 12.37
N ASP A 214 -5.44 -2.53 12.37
CA ASP A 214 -6.14 -1.63 11.45
C ASP A 214 -5.60 -1.78 10.01
N GLU A 215 -4.30 -2.05 9.83
CA GLU A 215 -3.71 -2.41 8.54
C GLU A 215 -4.22 -3.79 8.04
N ALA A 216 -4.35 -4.77 8.94
CA ALA A 216 -4.95 -6.07 8.60
C ALA A 216 -6.43 -5.93 8.18
N ILE A 217 -7.21 -5.09 8.87
CA ILE A 217 -8.59 -4.74 8.49
C ILE A 217 -8.62 -4.04 7.13
N ALA A 218 -7.72 -3.08 6.88
CA ALA A 218 -7.62 -2.40 5.59
C ALA A 218 -7.31 -3.37 4.44
N ARG A 219 -6.37 -4.30 4.63
CA ARG A 219 -6.08 -5.39 3.68
C ARG A 219 -7.28 -6.29 3.44
N ALA A 220 -7.96 -6.73 4.51
CA ALA A 220 -9.15 -7.57 4.42
C ALA A 220 -10.29 -6.88 3.64
N ASN A 221 -10.57 -5.61 3.93
CA ASN A 221 -11.56 -4.81 3.22
C ASN A 221 -11.20 -4.63 1.73
N HIS A 222 -9.92 -4.41 1.41
CA HIS A 222 -9.46 -4.33 0.02
C HIS A 222 -9.64 -5.65 -0.73
N MET A 223 -9.34 -6.79 -0.08
CA MET A 223 -9.59 -8.12 -0.61
C MET A 223 -11.09 -8.39 -0.80
N GLU A 224 -11.94 -7.98 0.14
CA GLU A 224 -13.40 -8.08 0.03
C GLU A 224 -13.96 -7.26 -1.13
N MET A 225 -13.49 -6.01 -1.32
CA MET A 225 -13.84 -5.19 -2.48
C MET A 225 -13.38 -5.83 -3.79
N SER A 226 -12.19 -6.44 -3.80
CA SER A 226 -11.67 -7.18 -4.96
C SER A 226 -12.52 -8.43 -5.26
N LEU A 227 -12.98 -9.15 -4.24
CA LEU A 227 -13.87 -10.29 -4.39
C LEU A 227 -15.26 -9.87 -4.88
N LYS A 228 -15.85 -8.78 -4.37
CA LYS A 228 -17.12 -8.23 -4.88
C LYS A 228 -17.01 -7.74 -6.33
N LEU A 229 -15.84 -7.27 -6.76
CA LEU A 229 -15.58 -6.95 -8.17
C LEU A 229 -15.54 -8.22 -9.04
N LEU A 230 -15.01 -9.33 -8.51
CA LEU A 230 -14.95 -10.64 -9.18
C LEU A 230 -16.29 -11.39 -9.17
N GLU A 231 -17.12 -11.25 -8.14
CA GLU A 231 -18.44 -11.88 -8.02
C GLU A 231 -19.41 -11.41 -9.13
N ASN A 232 -19.21 -10.19 -9.64
CA ASN A 232 -19.91 -9.64 -10.80
C ASN A 232 -19.40 -10.18 -12.16
N ILE A 233 -18.49 -11.15 -12.16
CA ILE A 233 -17.95 -11.79 -13.37
C ILE A 233 -18.43 -13.24 -13.40
N ASN A 234 -19.38 -13.56 -14.28
CA ASN A 234 -19.73 -14.95 -14.57
C ASN A 234 -18.48 -15.66 -15.14
N PRO A 235 -17.88 -16.66 -14.47
CA PRO A 235 -16.63 -17.27 -14.92
C PRO A 235 -16.78 -17.94 -16.29
N GLU A 236 -17.95 -18.52 -16.55
CA GLU A 236 -18.31 -19.18 -17.80
C GLU A 236 -18.38 -18.20 -19.00
N GLU A 237 -18.48 -16.89 -18.73
CA GLU A 237 -18.48 -15.82 -19.73
C GLU A 237 -17.10 -15.13 -19.86
N ASN A 238 -16.11 -15.49 -19.04
CA ASN A 238 -14.74 -14.96 -19.12
C ASN A 238 -13.77 -15.96 -19.77
N ASP A 239 -13.96 -17.26 -19.53
CA ASP A 239 -13.10 -18.31 -20.10
C ASP A 239 -13.35 -18.59 -21.59
N MET A 240 -14.51 -18.21 -22.13
CA MET A 240 -14.77 -18.32 -23.57
C MET A 240 -13.73 -17.54 -24.39
N THR A 241 -13.31 -18.08 -25.52
CA THR A 241 -12.55 -17.34 -26.53
C THR A 241 -13.43 -16.30 -27.24
N LEU A 242 -12.82 -15.26 -27.80
CA LEU A 242 -13.53 -14.31 -28.67
C LEU A 242 -14.18 -15.04 -29.87
N GLN A 243 -13.53 -16.09 -30.37
CA GLN A 243 -14.06 -16.93 -31.45
C GLN A 243 -15.33 -17.66 -31.05
N GLU A 244 -15.41 -18.21 -29.83
CA GLU A 244 -16.63 -18.87 -29.33
C GLU A 244 -17.77 -17.87 -29.11
N LEU A 245 -17.48 -16.67 -28.59
CA LEU A 245 -18.47 -15.60 -28.47
C LEU A 245 -19.02 -15.16 -29.83
N LEU A 246 -18.15 -14.98 -30.84
CA LEU A 246 -18.56 -14.67 -32.21
C LEU A 246 -19.34 -15.81 -32.86
N ASN A 247 -18.92 -17.06 -32.67
CA ASN A 247 -19.66 -18.23 -33.14
C ASN A 247 -21.05 -18.34 -32.49
N ARG A 248 -21.17 -18.03 -31.19
CA ARG A 248 -22.46 -17.98 -30.47
C ARG A 248 -23.37 -16.86 -30.99
N ILE A 249 -22.83 -15.70 -31.33
CA ILE A 249 -23.59 -14.61 -31.98
C ILE A 249 -24.06 -15.02 -33.38
N ASN A 250 -23.19 -15.62 -34.18
CA ASN A 250 -23.50 -16.05 -35.54
C ASN A 250 -24.56 -17.17 -35.59
N ASN A 251 -24.61 -18.01 -34.56
CA ASN A 251 -25.53 -19.14 -34.44
C ASN A 251 -26.67 -18.88 -33.45
N ALA A 252 -26.97 -17.62 -33.10
CA ALA A 252 -28.00 -17.27 -32.14
C ALA A 252 -29.41 -17.16 -32.79
N ASP A 253 -30.31 -18.06 -32.39
CA ASP A 253 -31.70 -18.06 -32.88
C ASP A 253 -32.57 -16.90 -32.36
N THR A 254 -32.06 -16.07 -31.42
CA THR A 254 -32.81 -14.97 -30.81
C THR A 254 -31.98 -13.71 -30.62
N GLY A 255 -32.61 -12.54 -30.77
CA GLY A 255 -31.97 -11.24 -30.54
C GLY A 255 -31.42 -11.07 -29.12
N MET A 256 -32.09 -11.64 -28.10
CA MET A 256 -31.59 -11.62 -26.72
C MET A 256 -30.28 -12.40 -26.54
N ALA A 257 -30.10 -13.52 -27.27
CA ALA A 257 -28.85 -14.27 -27.25
C ALA A 257 -27.72 -13.51 -27.97
N ILE A 258 -28.03 -12.79 -29.05
CA ILE A 258 -27.08 -11.88 -29.71
C ILE A 258 -26.67 -10.76 -28.75
N GLU A 259 -27.64 -10.09 -28.12
CA GLU A 259 -27.42 -8.99 -27.17
C GLU A 259 -26.58 -9.45 -25.97
N LYS A 260 -26.90 -10.60 -25.36
CA LYS A 260 -26.13 -11.14 -24.23
C LYS A 260 -24.68 -11.42 -24.61
N ASN A 261 -24.42 -12.12 -25.71
CA ASN A 261 -23.04 -12.41 -26.13
C ASN A 261 -22.30 -11.15 -26.59
N GLY A 262 -23.00 -10.19 -27.21
CA GLY A 262 -22.47 -8.88 -27.57
C GLY A 262 -22.05 -8.05 -26.34
N ALA A 263 -22.86 -8.06 -25.28
CA ALA A 263 -22.55 -7.37 -24.02
C ALA A 263 -21.26 -7.90 -23.38
N ILE A 264 -21.03 -9.22 -23.41
CA ILE A 264 -19.78 -9.85 -22.92
C ILE A 264 -18.57 -9.37 -23.72
N ILE A 265 -18.66 -9.32 -25.06
CA ILE A 265 -17.58 -8.80 -25.92
C ILE A 265 -17.29 -7.32 -25.60
N VAL A 266 -18.33 -6.50 -25.45
CA VAL A 266 -18.20 -5.07 -25.13
C VAL A 266 -17.56 -4.87 -23.76
N ASP A 267 -18.04 -5.57 -22.72
CA ASP A 267 -17.49 -5.53 -21.37
C ASP A 267 -16.01 -5.93 -21.35
N ARG A 268 -15.64 -7.03 -22.02
CA ARG A 268 -14.22 -7.43 -22.19
C ARG A 268 -13.38 -6.33 -22.86
N ILE A 269 -13.86 -5.71 -23.93
CA ILE A 269 -13.16 -4.62 -24.60
C ILE A 269 -12.95 -3.43 -23.65
N TYR A 270 -13.96 -3.07 -22.84
CA TYR A 270 -13.84 -2.01 -21.84
C TYR A 270 -12.87 -2.38 -20.72
N LYS A 271 -12.93 -3.61 -20.19
CA LYS A 271 -12.02 -4.12 -19.15
C LYS A 271 -10.57 -4.16 -19.63
N THR A 272 -10.30 -4.66 -20.85
CA THR A 272 -8.96 -4.64 -21.45
C THR A 272 -8.44 -3.21 -21.58
N LYS A 273 -9.23 -2.29 -22.18
CA LYS A 273 -8.83 -0.87 -22.31
C LYS A 273 -8.65 -0.15 -20.98
N ALA A 274 -9.38 -0.53 -19.94
CA ALA A 274 -9.19 0.00 -18.59
C ALA A 274 -7.91 -0.55 -17.96
N CYS A 275 -7.62 -1.84 -18.15
CA CYS A 275 -6.40 -2.49 -17.67
C CYS A 275 -5.15 -1.90 -18.35
N GLU A 276 -5.15 -1.74 -19.68
CA GLU A 276 -4.09 -1.07 -20.45
C GLU A 276 -3.78 0.32 -19.87
N LYS A 277 -4.80 1.17 -19.69
CA LYS A 277 -4.64 2.51 -19.11
C LYS A 277 -4.08 2.49 -17.69
N ARG A 278 -4.53 1.52 -16.87
CA ARG A 278 -4.05 1.36 -15.48
C ARG A 278 -2.58 0.95 -15.47
N ILE A 279 -2.20 -0.05 -16.26
CA ILE A 279 -0.80 -0.51 -16.40
C ILE A 279 0.09 0.64 -16.88
N THR A 280 -0.28 1.36 -17.95
CA THR A 280 0.50 2.51 -18.43
C THR A 280 0.62 3.63 -17.38
N ALA A 281 -0.39 3.84 -16.54
CA ALA A 281 -0.32 4.82 -15.45
C ALA A 281 0.60 4.35 -14.31
N GLU A 282 0.54 3.07 -13.94
CA GLU A 282 1.41 2.45 -12.94
C GLU A 282 2.88 2.43 -13.40
N GLU A 283 3.15 2.05 -14.65
CA GLU A 283 4.48 2.11 -15.27
C GLU A 283 5.03 3.54 -15.32
N MET A 284 4.22 4.52 -15.72
CA MET A 284 4.64 5.92 -15.77
C MET A 284 4.91 6.49 -14.37
N ASN A 285 4.14 6.10 -13.36
CA ASN A 285 4.40 6.48 -11.97
C ASN A 285 5.69 5.83 -11.46
N ALA A 286 5.93 4.55 -11.71
CA ALA A 286 7.16 3.86 -11.30
C ALA A 286 8.42 4.52 -11.89
N VAL A 287 8.38 4.92 -13.17
CA VAL A 287 9.46 5.67 -13.83
C VAL A 287 9.67 7.06 -13.21
N ILE A 288 8.60 7.73 -12.80
CA ILE A 288 8.66 9.03 -12.08
C ILE A 288 9.29 8.85 -10.69
N GLU A 289 8.90 7.82 -9.95
CA GLU A 289 9.44 7.50 -8.63
C GLU A 289 10.93 7.12 -8.69
N GLU A 290 11.35 6.28 -9.65
CA GLU A 290 12.76 5.93 -9.86
C GLU A 290 13.60 7.18 -10.18
N ARG A 291 13.10 8.05 -11.07
CA ARG A 291 13.74 9.34 -11.40
C ARG A 291 13.90 10.20 -10.15
N ASP A 292 12.86 10.35 -9.34
CA ASP A 292 12.88 11.25 -8.18
C ASP A 292 13.70 10.67 -7.01
N ALA A 293 13.74 9.35 -6.86
CA ALA A 293 14.67 8.65 -5.97
C ALA A 293 16.12 8.87 -6.41
N ALA A 294 16.44 8.72 -7.69
CA ALA A 294 17.78 8.96 -8.24
C ALA A 294 18.22 10.43 -8.08
N LEU A 295 17.34 11.40 -8.37
CA LEU A 295 17.59 12.81 -8.13
C LEU A 295 17.84 13.12 -6.65
N SER A 296 17.11 12.46 -5.73
CA SER A 296 17.30 12.60 -4.29
C SER A 296 18.59 11.96 -3.78
N GLN A 297 19.08 10.90 -4.43
CA GLN A 297 20.42 10.34 -4.17
C GLN A 297 21.53 11.30 -4.64
N CYS A 298 21.41 11.87 -5.85
CA CYS A 298 22.36 12.86 -6.36
C CYS A 298 22.48 14.07 -5.42
N LYS A 299 21.35 14.66 -5.01
CA LYS A 299 21.32 15.80 -4.06
C LYS A 299 22.01 15.47 -2.73
N ARG A 300 21.80 14.26 -2.18
CA ARG A 300 22.47 13.82 -0.94
C ARG A 300 23.98 13.69 -1.13
N LEU A 301 24.45 13.10 -2.24
CA LEU A 301 25.88 12.97 -2.52
C LEU A 301 26.55 14.34 -2.76
N GLU A 302 25.85 15.30 -3.38
CA GLU A 302 26.32 16.68 -3.53
C GLU A 302 26.47 17.39 -2.17
N GLN A 303 25.48 17.23 -1.28
CA GLN A 303 25.52 17.77 0.09
C GLN A 303 26.61 17.12 0.94
N GLU A 304 26.76 15.80 0.88
CA GLU A 304 27.81 15.07 1.61
C GLU A 304 29.20 15.50 1.15
N LEU A 305 29.41 15.66 -0.16
CA LEU A 305 30.65 16.19 -0.73
C LEU A 305 30.92 17.63 -0.28
N HIS A 306 29.90 18.49 -0.19
CA HIS A 306 30.05 19.84 0.34
C HIS A 306 30.43 19.85 1.82
N ARG A 307 29.78 19.03 2.65
CA ARG A 307 30.10 18.87 4.07
C ARG A 307 31.52 18.33 4.27
N LEU A 308 31.94 17.35 3.46
CA LEU A 308 33.29 16.79 3.54
C LEU A 308 34.36 17.83 3.18
N LYS A 309 34.10 18.70 2.18
CA LYS A 309 34.97 19.83 1.83
C LYS A 309 35.08 20.86 2.95
N GLU A 310 33.96 21.24 3.58
CA GLU A 310 33.96 22.16 4.71
C GLU A 310 34.73 21.57 5.90
N GLN A 311 34.49 20.29 6.22
CA GLN A 311 35.24 19.56 7.22
C GLN A 311 36.74 19.58 6.90
N ASN A 312 37.16 19.22 5.69
CA ASN A 312 38.55 19.23 5.23
C ASN A 312 39.19 20.64 5.32
N GLN A 313 38.42 21.69 4.97
CA GLN A 313 38.83 23.10 5.09
C GLN A 313 39.05 23.53 6.56
N THR A 314 38.25 23.01 7.50
CA THR A 314 38.43 23.24 8.95
C THR A 314 39.50 22.34 9.60
N SER A 315 39.67 21.12 9.10
CA SER A 315 40.65 20.12 9.54
C SER A 315 42.08 20.42 9.10
N ALA A 316 42.29 21.43 8.23
CA ALA A 316 43.61 21.84 7.74
C ALA A 316 44.63 22.21 8.84
N ASN A 317 44.19 22.41 10.09
CA ASN A 317 45.05 22.61 11.26
C ASN A 317 45.55 21.30 11.94
N ASN A 318 45.08 20.11 11.53
CA ASN A 318 45.48 18.83 12.11
C ASN A 318 46.04 17.86 11.05
N MET A 319 47.38 17.84 10.95
CA MET A 319 48.13 17.22 9.84
C MET A 319 48.00 15.69 9.71
N ARG A 320 47.45 14.98 10.70
CA ARG A 320 47.43 13.49 10.74
C ARG A 320 46.26 12.82 10.02
N HIS A 321 45.14 13.49 9.75
CA HIS A 321 43.94 12.85 9.18
C HIS A 321 43.73 13.07 7.66
N LEU A 322 44.46 14.03 7.07
CA LEU A 322 44.27 14.49 5.68
C LEU A 322 44.27 13.36 4.64
N THR A 323 45.09 12.32 4.78
CA THR A 323 45.25 11.28 3.74
C THR A 323 44.02 10.37 3.61
N ALA A 324 43.31 10.08 4.70
CA ALA A 324 42.14 9.20 4.69
C ALA A 324 40.88 9.94 4.24
N GLU A 325 40.60 11.13 4.80
CA GLU A 325 39.46 11.96 4.39
C GLU A 325 39.55 12.37 2.92
N ASN A 326 40.76 12.70 2.42
CA ASN A 326 40.99 13.03 1.01
C ASN A 326 40.71 11.85 0.06
N ASN A 327 40.94 10.60 0.50
CA ASN A 327 40.58 9.42 -0.29
C ASN A 327 39.06 9.22 -0.35
N GLN A 328 38.33 9.51 0.72
CA GLN A 328 36.86 9.48 0.74
C GLN A 328 36.26 10.61 -0.13
N GLU A 329 36.83 11.82 -0.08
CA GLU A 329 36.44 12.92 -0.97
C GLU A 329 36.63 12.54 -2.45
N ARG A 330 37.79 11.96 -2.77
CA ARG A 330 38.12 11.49 -4.12
C ARG A 330 37.15 10.39 -4.60
N ALA A 331 36.77 9.46 -3.71
CA ALA A 331 35.81 8.39 -4.02
C ALA A 331 34.40 8.94 -4.28
N LEU A 332 33.89 9.84 -3.44
CA LEU A 332 32.58 10.49 -3.64
C LEU A 332 32.56 11.32 -4.93
N LYS A 333 33.63 12.08 -5.20
CA LYS A 333 33.77 12.87 -6.43
C LYS A 333 33.83 11.99 -7.68
N ALA A 334 34.50 10.83 -7.62
CA ALA A 334 34.51 9.86 -8.71
C ALA A 334 33.11 9.25 -8.94
N LYS A 335 32.38 8.91 -7.87
CA LYS A 335 30.99 8.41 -7.96
C LYS A 335 30.05 9.45 -8.57
N LEU A 336 30.14 10.72 -8.16
CA LEU A 336 29.37 11.82 -8.72
C LEU A 336 29.62 11.98 -10.23
N LEU A 337 30.89 12.01 -10.64
CA LEU A 337 31.27 12.12 -12.06
C LEU A 337 30.80 10.92 -12.88
N ALA A 338 30.88 9.69 -12.35
CA ALA A 338 30.37 8.50 -13.01
C ALA A 338 28.84 8.54 -13.20
N MET A 339 28.08 8.97 -12.18
CA MET A 339 26.63 9.14 -12.30
C MET A 339 26.26 10.26 -13.28
N GLN A 340 27.02 11.36 -13.31
CA GLN A 340 26.83 12.44 -14.28
C GLN A 340 27.10 11.97 -15.72
N GLN A 341 28.19 11.24 -15.95
CA GLN A 341 28.52 10.69 -17.27
C GLN A 341 27.47 9.67 -17.73
N ALA A 342 26.99 8.81 -16.83
CA ALA A 342 25.91 7.86 -17.11
C ALA A 342 24.61 8.59 -17.50
N ARG A 343 24.23 9.67 -16.79
CA ARG A 343 23.09 10.53 -17.14
C ARG A 343 23.25 11.14 -18.53
N GLU A 344 24.43 11.68 -18.85
CA GLU A 344 24.71 12.31 -20.15
C GLU A 344 24.68 11.29 -21.30
N THR A 345 25.19 10.07 -21.09
CA THR A 345 25.05 8.96 -22.04
C THR A 345 23.58 8.55 -22.21
N ALA A 346 22.81 8.42 -21.13
CA ALA A 346 21.39 8.08 -21.21
C ALA A 346 20.57 9.13 -21.97
N VAL A 347 20.82 10.42 -21.75
CA VAL A 347 20.18 11.53 -22.51
C VAL A 347 20.48 11.44 -24.01
N GLN A 348 21.70 11.06 -24.41
CA GLN A 348 22.03 10.84 -25.82
C GLN A 348 21.28 9.65 -26.42
N GLN A 349 21.12 8.55 -25.67
CA GLN A 349 20.33 7.39 -26.12
C GLN A 349 18.84 7.74 -26.26
N TYR A 350 18.26 8.45 -25.29
CA TYR A 350 16.87 8.91 -25.37
C TYR A 350 16.62 9.81 -26.57
N LYS A 351 17.54 10.73 -26.88
CA LYS A 351 17.43 11.58 -28.07
C LYS A 351 17.44 10.76 -29.37
N LYS A 352 18.30 9.74 -29.48
CA LYS A 352 18.33 8.84 -30.63
C LYS A 352 17.01 8.05 -30.75
N LEU A 353 16.48 7.56 -29.64
CA LEU A 353 15.21 6.83 -29.61
C LEU A 353 14.01 7.74 -29.97
N GLU A 354 14.03 9.01 -29.58
CA GLU A 354 13.05 10.01 -29.98
C GLU A 354 13.07 10.27 -31.50
N GLU A 355 14.27 10.38 -32.09
CA GLU A 355 14.45 10.49 -33.55
C GLU A 355 13.95 9.23 -34.29
N GLU A 356 14.18 8.04 -33.76
CA GLU A 356 13.65 6.77 -34.29
C GLU A 356 12.11 6.69 -34.18
N ILE A 357 11.52 7.05 -33.03
CA ILE A 357 10.06 7.11 -32.85
C ILE A 357 9.42 8.10 -33.83
N GLN A 358 10.02 9.28 -34.02
CA GLN A 358 9.50 10.27 -34.95
C GLN A 358 9.59 9.79 -36.40
N THR A 359 10.66 9.09 -36.75
CA THR A 359 10.83 8.43 -38.06
C THR A 359 9.74 7.37 -38.28
N LEU A 360 9.50 6.50 -37.30
CA LEU A 360 8.44 5.48 -37.35
C LEU A 360 7.04 6.10 -37.47
N ARG A 361 6.76 7.23 -36.80
CA ARG A 361 5.48 7.96 -36.95
C ARG A 361 5.27 8.45 -38.38
N VAL A 362 6.30 8.96 -39.03
CA VAL A 362 6.24 9.38 -40.45
C VAL A 362 5.99 8.17 -41.35
N TYR A 363 6.74 7.07 -41.19
CA TYR A 363 6.52 5.84 -41.97
C TYR A 363 5.11 5.27 -41.80
N TYR A 364 4.59 5.20 -40.57
CA TYR A 364 3.23 4.72 -40.30
C TYR A 364 2.16 5.61 -40.94
N SER A 365 2.31 6.94 -40.85
CA SER A 365 1.40 7.91 -41.47
C SER A 365 1.39 7.79 -43.01
N LEU A 366 2.57 7.62 -43.61
CA LEU A 366 2.72 7.41 -45.05
C LEU A 366 2.08 6.08 -45.48
N HIS A 367 2.40 4.98 -44.80
CA HIS A 367 1.81 3.66 -45.08
C HIS A 367 0.28 3.69 -44.97
N LYS A 368 -0.27 4.34 -43.94
CA LYS A 368 -1.71 4.49 -43.78
C LYS A 368 -2.35 5.28 -44.93
N SER A 369 -1.69 6.33 -45.41
CA SER A 369 -2.15 7.13 -46.55
C SER A 369 -2.12 6.32 -47.86
N LEU A 370 -1.03 5.58 -48.11
CA LEU A 370 -0.89 4.73 -49.29
C LEU A 370 -1.91 3.58 -49.32
N SER A 371 -2.19 2.96 -48.17
CA SER A 371 -3.22 1.92 -48.05
C SER A 371 -4.64 2.48 -48.27
N GLN A 372 -4.90 3.74 -47.90
CA GLN A 372 -6.15 4.43 -48.24
C GLN A 372 -6.25 4.72 -49.75
N GLU A 373 -5.14 5.09 -50.40
CA GLU A 373 -5.07 5.30 -51.85
C GLU A 373 -5.33 3.99 -52.62
N GLU A 374 -4.75 2.87 -52.18
CA GLU A 374 -4.99 1.53 -52.76
C GLU A 374 -6.47 1.14 -52.70
N ASN A 375 -7.13 1.34 -51.55
CA ASN A 375 -8.55 1.08 -51.39
C ASN A 375 -9.42 1.98 -52.31
N LEU A 376 -9.09 3.27 -52.42
CA LEU A 376 -9.79 4.19 -53.32
C LEU A 376 -9.59 3.81 -54.80
N LYS A 377 -8.42 3.31 -55.17
CA LYS A 377 -8.12 2.80 -56.51
C LYS A 377 -8.94 1.56 -56.84
N ASP A 378 -9.12 0.64 -55.90
CA ASP A 378 -9.97 -0.55 -56.10
C ASP A 378 -11.46 -0.19 -56.23
N GLN A 379 -11.96 0.77 -55.43
CA GLN A 379 -13.31 1.32 -55.59
C GLN A 379 -13.50 1.98 -56.96
N PHE A 380 -12.50 2.75 -57.43
CA PHE A 380 -12.52 3.37 -58.75
C PHE A 380 -12.53 2.31 -59.87
N ASN A 381 -11.68 1.29 -59.78
CA ASN A 381 -11.64 0.19 -60.74
C ASN A 381 -12.97 -0.56 -60.81
N HIS A 382 -13.58 -0.90 -59.66
CA HIS A 382 -14.88 -1.56 -59.62
C HIS A 382 -16.00 -0.70 -60.23
N THR A 383 -15.97 0.60 -59.96
CA THR A 383 -16.90 1.57 -60.57
C THR A 383 -16.70 1.64 -62.09
N LEU A 384 -15.45 1.66 -62.57
CA LEU A 384 -15.11 1.68 -63.99
C LEU A 384 -15.59 0.41 -64.70
N THR A 385 -15.31 -0.78 -64.15
CA THR A 385 -15.81 -2.06 -64.68
C THR A 385 -17.33 -2.08 -64.78
N THR A 386 -18.04 -1.54 -63.77
CA THR A 386 -19.50 -1.44 -63.79
C THR A 386 -20.00 -0.56 -64.96
N TYR A 387 -19.33 0.55 -65.25
CA TYR A 387 -19.66 1.40 -66.41
C TYR A 387 -19.31 0.73 -67.75
N GLU A 388 -18.20 0.02 -67.84
CA GLU A 388 -17.80 -0.74 -69.04
C GLU A 388 -18.81 -1.86 -69.35
N GLU A 389 -19.25 -2.61 -68.34
CA GLU A 389 -20.29 -3.64 -68.48
C GLU A 389 -21.64 -3.04 -68.91
N ALA A 390 -22.04 -1.91 -68.31
CA ALA A 390 -23.26 -1.21 -68.69
C ALA A 390 -23.21 -0.68 -70.13
N LEU A 391 -22.05 -0.14 -70.56
CA LEU A 391 -21.83 0.32 -71.93
C LEU A 391 -21.86 -0.84 -72.93
N LYS A 392 -21.19 -1.95 -72.63
CA LYS A 392 -21.18 -3.17 -73.45
C LYS A 392 -22.57 -3.79 -73.57
N ASN A 393 -23.36 -3.79 -72.50
CA ASN A 393 -24.76 -4.22 -72.55
C ASN A 393 -25.60 -3.31 -73.47
N ARG A 394 -25.43 -1.99 -73.37
CA ARG A 394 -26.08 -1.03 -74.28
C ARG A 394 -25.67 -1.26 -75.74
N GLU A 395 -24.39 -1.50 -76.01
CA GLU A 395 -23.88 -1.79 -77.36
C GLU A 395 -24.45 -3.09 -77.94
N ASN A 396 -24.57 -4.14 -77.12
CA ASN A 396 -25.25 -5.38 -77.50
C ASN A 396 -26.73 -5.12 -77.87
N ILE A 397 -27.47 -4.36 -77.04
CA ILE A 397 -28.88 -4.02 -77.30
C ILE A 397 -29.03 -3.22 -78.59
N VAL A 398 -28.15 -2.23 -78.84
CA VAL A 398 -28.14 -1.45 -80.08
C VAL A 398 -27.86 -2.34 -81.28
N SER A 399 -26.90 -3.26 -81.17
CA SER A 399 -26.55 -4.21 -82.25
C SER A 399 -27.71 -5.15 -82.60
N ILE A 400 -28.41 -5.70 -81.59
CA ILE A 400 -29.61 -6.53 -81.78
C ILE A 400 -30.73 -5.71 -82.44
N THR A 401 -30.97 -4.48 -81.98
CA THR A 401 -32.00 -3.59 -82.52
C THR A 401 -31.70 -3.23 -83.98
N GLN A 402 -30.44 -2.98 -84.31
CA GLN A 402 -29.99 -2.68 -85.67
C GLN A 402 -30.23 -3.89 -86.61
N GLN A 403 -29.85 -5.09 -86.18
CA GLN A 403 -30.09 -6.32 -86.94
C GLN A 403 -31.59 -6.55 -87.20
N GLN A 404 -32.44 -6.34 -86.19
CA GLN A 404 -33.90 -6.45 -86.33
C GLN A 404 -34.49 -5.41 -87.30
N ASN A 405 -33.98 -4.17 -87.29
CA ASN A 405 -34.39 -3.14 -88.23
C ASN A 405 -33.96 -3.47 -89.68
N GLU A 406 -32.77 -4.04 -89.87
CA GLU A 406 -32.28 -4.50 -91.18
C GLU A 406 -33.11 -5.67 -91.71
N GLU A 407 -33.46 -6.63 -90.85
CA GLU A 407 -34.35 -7.73 -91.21
C GLU A 407 -35.76 -7.23 -91.59
N LEU A 408 -36.35 -6.34 -90.78
CA LEU A 408 -37.66 -5.75 -91.06
C LEU A 408 -37.66 -4.92 -92.36
N ALA A 409 -36.57 -4.19 -92.64
CA ALA A 409 -36.40 -3.48 -93.90
C ALA A 409 -36.33 -4.45 -95.10
N ALA A 410 -35.63 -5.57 -94.97
CA ALA A 410 -35.59 -6.61 -96.01
C ALA A 410 -36.97 -7.26 -96.24
N GLN A 411 -37.70 -7.58 -95.17
CA GLN A 411 -39.08 -8.09 -95.25
C GLN A 411 -40.01 -7.09 -95.94
N LEU A 412 -39.89 -5.79 -95.64
CA LEU A 412 -40.69 -4.73 -96.27
C LEU A 412 -40.36 -4.56 -97.76
N GLN A 413 -39.08 -4.68 -98.16
CA GLN A 413 -38.70 -4.68 -99.58
C GLN A 413 -39.27 -5.91 -100.32
N HIS A 414 -39.26 -7.10 -99.70
CA HIS A 414 -39.87 -8.30 -100.28
C HIS A 414 -41.38 -8.10 -100.48
N ALA A 415 -42.10 -7.64 -99.46
CA ALA A 415 -43.54 -7.39 -99.53
C ALA A 415 -43.92 -6.31 -100.58
N LEU A 416 -43.06 -5.30 -100.79
CA LEU A 416 -43.23 -4.32 -101.87
C LEU A 416 -43.03 -4.94 -103.26
N ALA A 417 -42.03 -5.83 -103.42
CA ALA A 417 -41.81 -6.55 -104.67
C ALA A 417 -42.99 -7.50 -105.01
N ASP A 418 -43.46 -8.26 -104.03
CA ASP A 418 -44.64 -9.13 -104.16
C ASP A 418 -45.88 -8.33 -104.57
N ARG A 419 -46.10 -7.16 -103.94
CA ARG A 419 -47.22 -6.28 -104.28
C ARG A 419 -47.16 -5.80 -105.73
N VAL A 420 -45.98 -5.44 -106.23
CA VAL A 420 -45.79 -5.01 -107.63
C VAL A 420 -46.03 -6.17 -108.60
N ASN A 421 -45.60 -7.39 -108.26
CA ASN A 421 -45.90 -8.59 -109.05
C ASN A 421 -47.42 -8.85 -109.12
N LEU A 422 -48.10 -8.88 -107.97
CA LEU A 422 -49.55 -9.10 -107.87
C LEU A 422 -50.35 -8.00 -108.58
N GLU A 423 -49.90 -6.75 -108.53
CA GLU A 423 -50.51 -5.63 -109.26
C GLU A 423 -50.39 -5.82 -110.78
N SER A 424 -49.26 -6.38 -111.26
CA SER A 424 -49.08 -6.73 -112.68
C SER A 424 -49.95 -7.91 -113.12
N GLU A 425 -50.10 -8.95 -112.29
CA GLU A 425 -51.00 -10.09 -112.56
C GLU A 425 -52.47 -9.65 -112.58
N LEU A 426 -52.88 -8.82 -111.62
CA LEU A 426 -54.22 -8.24 -111.56
C LEU A 426 -54.52 -7.42 -112.82
N ARG A 427 -53.56 -6.62 -113.29
CA ARG A 427 -53.71 -5.85 -114.52
C ARG A 427 -53.90 -6.76 -115.74
N LEU A 428 -53.11 -7.83 -115.88
CA LEU A 428 -53.27 -8.82 -116.94
C LEU A 428 -54.64 -9.52 -116.87
N ALA A 429 -55.11 -9.87 -115.66
CA ALA A 429 -56.42 -10.47 -115.46
C ALA A 429 -57.58 -9.51 -115.83
N VAL A 430 -57.47 -8.22 -115.51
CA VAL A 430 -58.44 -7.18 -115.89
C VAL A 430 -58.46 -6.96 -117.41
N GLU A 431 -57.29 -6.92 -118.06
CA GLU A 431 -57.18 -6.81 -119.51
C GLU A 431 -57.78 -8.05 -120.21
N ALA A 432 -57.54 -9.26 -119.67
CA ALA A 432 -58.13 -10.50 -120.15
C ALA A 432 -59.66 -10.56 -119.96
N SER A 433 -60.18 -10.13 -118.79
CA SER A 433 -61.62 -10.02 -118.53
C SER A 433 -62.28 -9.08 -119.53
N ARG A 434 -61.71 -7.89 -119.75
CA ARG A 434 -62.23 -6.92 -120.72
C ARG A 434 -62.26 -7.48 -122.14
N ALA A 435 -61.23 -8.23 -122.55
CA ALA A 435 -61.21 -8.89 -123.85
C ALA A 435 -62.27 -10.01 -123.98
N ALA A 436 -62.59 -10.70 -122.87
CA ALA A 436 -63.68 -11.66 -122.80
C ALA A 436 -65.05 -10.95 -122.86
N ASP A 437 -65.25 -9.85 -122.12
CA ASP A 437 -66.47 -9.05 -122.14
C ASP A 437 -66.74 -8.46 -123.53
N ASP A 438 -65.72 -7.91 -124.20
CA ASP A 438 -65.80 -7.44 -125.59
C ASP A 438 -66.21 -8.57 -126.56
N LYS A 439 -65.79 -9.81 -126.28
CA LYS A 439 -66.17 -11.01 -127.05
C LYS A 439 -67.60 -11.44 -126.74
N VAL A 440 -68.03 -11.39 -125.47
CA VAL A 440 -69.42 -11.64 -125.05
C VAL A 440 -70.34 -10.62 -125.72
N GLN A 441 -70.07 -9.32 -125.64
CA GLN A 441 -70.87 -8.29 -126.31
C GLN A 441 -70.97 -8.50 -127.83
N LYS A 442 -69.88 -8.93 -128.49
CA LYS A 442 -69.91 -9.28 -129.93
C LYS A 442 -70.81 -10.48 -130.20
N LEU A 443 -70.78 -11.51 -129.33
CA LEU A 443 -71.64 -12.68 -129.41
C LEU A 443 -73.10 -12.35 -129.10
N GLU A 444 -73.39 -11.51 -128.10
CA GLU A 444 -74.73 -11.01 -127.79
C GLU A 444 -75.32 -10.24 -128.97
N ARG A 445 -74.56 -9.30 -129.56
CA ARG A 445 -74.98 -8.60 -130.79
C ARG A 445 -75.24 -9.56 -131.94
N LEU A 446 -74.42 -10.60 -132.11
CA LEU A 446 -74.61 -11.63 -133.14
C LEU A 446 -75.87 -12.46 -132.86
N VAL A 447 -76.10 -12.87 -131.61
CA VAL A 447 -77.30 -13.58 -131.16
C VAL A 447 -78.55 -12.75 -131.36
N ASP A 448 -78.51 -11.44 -131.08
CA ASP A 448 -79.64 -10.53 -131.34
C ASP A 448 -79.90 -10.33 -132.84
N VAL A 449 -78.85 -10.25 -133.66
CA VAL A 449 -78.97 -10.23 -135.14
C VAL A 449 -79.57 -11.55 -135.65
N LEU A 450 -79.16 -12.70 -135.09
CA LEU A 450 -79.72 -14.01 -135.44
C LEU A 450 -81.16 -14.15 -134.95
N ARG A 451 -81.49 -13.73 -133.73
CA ARG A 451 -82.86 -13.67 -133.20
C ARG A 451 -83.75 -12.79 -134.07
N LYS A 452 -83.27 -11.63 -134.54
CA LYS A 452 -83.99 -10.80 -135.52
C LYS A 452 -84.16 -11.51 -136.87
N LYS A 453 -83.13 -12.19 -137.40
CA LYS A 453 -83.21 -12.92 -138.68
C LYS A 453 -84.12 -14.16 -138.63
N VAL A 454 -84.20 -14.84 -137.49
CA VAL A 454 -85.06 -16.02 -137.30
C VAL A 454 -86.49 -15.61 -136.87
N GLY A 455 -86.64 -14.51 -136.14
CA GLY A 455 -87.93 -14.00 -135.67
C GLY A 455 -88.69 -13.08 -136.64
N ALA A 456 -88.05 -12.59 -137.72
CA ALA A 456 -88.65 -11.67 -138.68
C ALA A 456 -88.34 -12.03 -140.14
N GLY A 457 -88.91 -13.14 -140.62
CA GLY A 457 -88.86 -13.59 -142.02
C GLY A 457 -89.52 -14.96 -142.14
N PRO A 458 -90.46 -15.19 -143.07
CA PRO A 458 -91.54 -16.14 -142.84
C PRO A 458 -91.12 -17.61 -142.92
N VAL A 459 -91.71 -18.42 -142.05
CA VAL A 459 -91.70 -19.89 -142.12
C VAL A 459 -92.19 -20.32 -143.50
N ARG A 460 -91.26 -20.80 -144.34
CA ARG A 460 -91.59 -21.55 -145.55
C ARG A 460 -91.59 -23.03 -145.21
N THR A 461 -92.79 -23.58 -145.14
CA THR A 461 -93.04 -25.03 -145.16
C THR A 461 -92.39 -25.63 -146.40
N VAL A 462 -91.59 -26.67 -146.22
CA VAL A 462 -91.33 -27.71 -147.22
C VAL A 462 -91.57 -29.04 -146.52
N ILE A 463 -92.20 -29.96 -147.26
CA ILE A 463 -92.65 -31.29 -146.85
C ILE A 463 -91.47 -32.18 -146.46
#